data_AF-A0A1T5IVP5-F1
#
_entry.id   AF-A0A1T5IVP5-F1
#
_cell.length_a   1.000
_cell.length_b   1.000
_cell.length_c   1.000
_cell.angle_alpha   90.00
_cell.angle_beta   90.00
_cell.angle_gamma   90.00
#
_symmetry.space_group_name_H-M   'P 1'
#
loop_
_entity.id
_entity.type
_entity.pdbx_description
1 polymer ?
#
loop_
_entity_poly.entity_id
_entity_poly.type
_entity_poly.pdbx_seq_one_letter_code
_entity_poly.pdbx_strand_id
1 'polypeptide(L)'
;MRCLVISKRRMVLTIIVFIIIVLSIVFFNDISYKVMETIAPNKLIPIYSVETEEKKVAISFDAAWGDRYTDGILDTLDKYNVKSTFFLVGFWVDRYPDMVKKINEKGHDVGNHSSTHPHMSKLSKEQIVKELNQTGEKIYNLTGKKPYLFRPPFGDYNNTLIETAKECGYYTIQWDVDSLDWKELGVEPVVDRITRNVKNGSIVLFHNNAKYVLEFLPLVIERLQKNGYEIVPISEIIMKDNFYIDHTGKQKKIDGSKD
;
A
#
# COMPACT_ATOMS: atom_id res chain seq x y z
N MET A 1 36.64 -25.32 59.42
CA MET A 1 35.28 -24.92 59.00
C MET A 1 34.88 -23.67 59.77
N ARG A 2 34.65 -22.52 59.10
CA ARG A 2 34.08 -21.32 59.76
C ARG A 2 32.56 -21.38 59.65
N CYS A 3 31.86 -21.55 60.77
CA CYS A 3 30.41 -21.55 60.84
C CYS A 3 29.91 -20.10 60.89
N LEU A 4 29.23 -19.64 59.84
CA LEU A 4 28.60 -18.31 59.79
C LEU A 4 27.25 -18.35 60.52
N VAL A 5 27.19 -17.81 61.73
CA VAL A 5 25.94 -17.65 62.48
C VAL A 5 25.25 -16.36 62.02
N ILE A 6 24.22 -16.47 61.18
CA ILE A 6 23.40 -15.33 60.73
C ILE A 6 22.29 -15.11 61.75
N SER A 7 22.20 -13.91 62.32
CA SER A 7 21.11 -13.57 63.24
C SER A 7 19.79 -13.37 62.49
N LYS A 8 18.64 -13.73 63.09
CA LYS A 8 17.30 -13.54 62.51
C LYS A 8 17.09 -12.12 61.96
N ARG A 9 17.62 -11.09 62.65
CA ARG A 9 17.54 -9.69 62.23
C ARG A 9 18.30 -9.41 60.92
N ARG A 10 19.48 -10.02 60.73
CA ARG A 10 20.25 -9.92 59.47
C ARG A 10 19.54 -10.65 58.34
N MET A 11 18.92 -11.80 58.61
CA MET A 11 18.16 -12.55 57.61
C MET A 11 16.93 -11.77 57.11
N VAL A 12 16.19 -11.13 58.01
CA VAL A 12 15.03 -10.27 57.66
C VAL A 12 15.47 -9.05 56.83
N LEU A 13 16.58 -8.40 57.21
CA LEU A 13 17.13 -7.28 56.44
C LEU A 13 17.53 -7.69 55.02
N THR A 14 18.18 -8.84 54.86
CA THR A 14 18.54 -9.36 53.53
C THR A 14 17.32 -9.63 52.66
N ILE A 15 16.24 -10.18 53.24
CA ILE A 15 14.99 -10.45 52.52
C ILE A 15 14.32 -9.13 52.08
N ILE A 16 14.29 -8.11 52.95
CA ILE A 16 13.71 -6.80 52.62
C ILE A 16 14.50 -6.13 51.48
N VAL A 17 15.84 -6.15 51.55
CA VAL A 17 16.70 -5.60 50.49
C VAL A 17 16.47 -6.34 49.18
N PHE A 18 16.36 -7.66 49.21
CA PHE A 18 16.05 -8.46 48.03
C PHE A 18 14.68 -8.10 47.43
N ILE A 19 13.65 -7.93 48.26
CA ILE A 19 12.31 -7.51 47.83
C ILE A 19 12.34 -6.12 47.17
N ILE A 20 13.09 -5.17 47.74
CA ILE A 20 13.23 -3.82 47.19
C ILE A 20 13.93 -3.87 45.83
N ILE A 21 14.98 -4.69 45.68
CA ILE A 21 15.68 -4.88 44.40
C ILE A 21 14.73 -5.46 43.35
N VAL A 22 13.98 -6.52 43.69
CA VAL A 22 13.02 -7.13 42.76
C VAL A 22 11.93 -6.14 42.35
N LEU A 23 11.35 -5.41 43.31
CA LEU A 23 10.34 -4.37 43.02
C LEU A 23 10.91 -3.25 42.14
N SER A 24 12.16 -2.84 42.38
CA SER A 24 12.83 -1.81 41.58
C SER A 24 13.06 -2.27 40.14
N ILE A 25 13.45 -3.53 39.94
CA ILE A 25 13.61 -4.12 38.60
C ILE A 25 12.27 -4.20 37.87
N VAL A 26 11.21 -4.65 38.55
CA VAL A 26 9.86 -4.71 37.96
C VAL A 26 9.37 -3.32 37.56
N PHE A 27 9.57 -2.33 38.44
CA PHE A 27 9.18 -0.95 38.17
C PHE A 27 9.99 -0.30 37.03
N PHE A 28 11.31 -0.53 36.99
CA PHE A 28 12.16 -0.07 35.90
C PHE A 28 11.80 -0.71 34.56
N ASN A 29 11.48 -2.00 34.54
CA ASN A 29 11.04 -2.69 33.33
C ASN A 29 9.71 -2.12 32.84
N ASP A 30 8.73 -1.90 33.72
CA ASP A 30 7.42 -1.35 33.33
C ASP A 30 7.54 0.08 32.74
N ILE A 31 8.39 0.93 33.33
CA ILE A 31 8.70 2.25 32.77
C ILE A 31 9.39 2.12 31.41
N SER A 32 10.39 1.23 31.28
CA SER A 32 11.13 1.05 30.03
C SER A 32 10.21 0.55 28.91
N TYR A 33 9.26 -0.35 29.21
CA TYR A 33 8.24 -0.80 28.28
C TYR A 33 7.34 0.34 27.80
N LYS A 34 6.79 1.15 28.72
CA LYS A 34 5.93 2.30 28.39
C LYS A 34 6.67 3.37 27.59
N VAL A 35 7.94 3.62 27.91
CA VAL A 35 8.80 4.57 27.19
C VAL A 35 9.09 4.06 25.77
N MET A 36 9.33 2.75 25.59
CA MET A 36 9.53 2.18 24.26
C MET A 36 8.25 2.20 23.41
N GLU A 37 7.09 1.95 24.01
CA GLU A 37 5.76 2.04 23.35
C GLU A 37 5.40 3.48 22.93
N THR A 38 5.81 4.47 23.72
CA THR A 38 5.59 5.90 23.41
C THR A 38 6.62 6.49 22.46
N ILE A 39 7.84 5.92 22.38
CA ILE A 39 8.92 6.36 21.48
C ILE A 39 8.85 5.70 20.11
N ALA A 40 8.32 4.48 19.98
CA ALA A 40 8.10 3.87 18.68
C ALA A 40 6.83 4.46 18.06
N PRO A 41 6.92 5.38 17.07
CA PRO A 41 5.71 5.81 16.38
C PRO A 41 5.05 4.57 15.78
N ASN A 42 3.76 4.37 16.04
CA ASN A 42 3.01 3.28 15.42
C ASN A 42 3.27 3.33 13.92
N LYS A 43 3.87 2.26 13.38
CA LYS A 43 4.18 2.17 11.96
C LYS A 43 2.89 2.33 11.18
N LEU A 44 2.79 3.40 10.41
CA LEU A 44 1.67 3.61 9.52
C LEU A 44 1.80 2.64 8.34
N ILE A 45 0.67 2.09 7.93
CA ILE A 45 0.59 1.11 6.85
C ILE A 45 -0.37 1.66 5.80
N PRO A 46 0.00 1.63 4.51
CA PRO A 46 -0.89 2.01 3.40
C PRO A 46 -1.96 0.95 3.16
N ILE A 47 -2.87 1.21 2.22
CA ILE A 47 -3.94 0.28 1.85
C ILE A 47 -3.36 -0.79 0.91
N TYR A 48 -3.24 -2.03 1.38
CA TYR A 48 -2.81 -3.20 0.60
C TYR A 48 -3.99 -3.96 -0.01
N SER A 49 -5.11 -4.03 0.71
CA SER A 49 -6.36 -4.69 0.31
C SER A 49 -7.53 -4.08 1.10
N VAL A 50 -8.75 -4.45 0.76
CA VAL A 50 -9.97 -3.97 1.43
C VAL A 50 -10.77 -5.12 2.02
N GLU A 51 -11.38 -4.93 3.17
CA GLU A 51 -12.35 -5.87 3.71
C GLU A 51 -13.71 -5.72 3.03
N THR A 52 -14.12 -6.79 2.35
CA THR A 52 -15.43 -6.90 1.72
C THR A 52 -15.84 -8.36 1.56
N GLU A 53 -17.14 -8.61 1.69
CA GLU A 53 -17.77 -9.89 1.34
C GLU A 53 -18.09 -9.98 -0.16
N GLU A 54 -18.09 -8.85 -0.87
CA GLU A 54 -18.29 -8.81 -2.31
C GLU A 54 -17.08 -9.43 -3.00
N LYS A 55 -17.33 -10.25 -4.04
CA LYS A 55 -16.28 -10.78 -4.90
C LYS A 55 -15.76 -9.68 -5.84
N LYS A 56 -15.10 -8.67 -5.27
CA LYS A 56 -14.45 -7.58 -6.01
C LYS A 56 -12.94 -7.69 -5.87
N VAL A 57 -12.23 -7.40 -6.94
CA VAL A 57 -10.77 -7.21 -6.96
C VAL A 57 -10.44 -5.98 -7.77
N ALA A 58 -9.35 -5.31 -7.45
CA ALA A 58 -8.83 -4.20 -8.24
C ALA A 58 -7.56 -4.61 -8.98
N ILE A 59 -7.57 -4.44 -10.30
CA ILE A 59 -6.35 -4.52 -11.10
C ILE A 59 -5.78 -3.10 -11.23
N SER A 60 -4.45 -2.98 -11.17
CA SER A 60 -3.76 -1.70 -11.32
C SER A 60 -2.46 -1.83 -12.10
N PHE A 61 -2.06 -0.73 -12.75
CA PHE A 61 -0.86 -0.65 -13.57
C PHE A 61 0.03 0.51 -13.12
N ASP A 62 1.29 0.22 -12.83
CA ASP A 62 2.30 1.26 -12.64
C ASP A 62 2.91 1.63 -14.00
N ALA A 63 2.92 2.92 -14.33
CA ALA A 63 3.42 3.45 -15.58
C ALA A 63 4.67 4.32 -15.36
N ALA A 64 5.82 3.65 -15.33
CA ALA A 64 7.12 4.25 -15.11
C ALA A 64 8.08 4.14 -16.32
N TRP A 65 7.75 3.37 -17.35
CA TRP A 65 8.55 3.30 -18.58
C TRP A 65 7.71 2.83 -19.78
N GLY A 66 7.97 3.42 -20.95
CA GLY A 66 7.33 3.02 -22.20
C GLY A 66 5.80 3.14 -22.21
N ASP A 67 5.22 3.09 -23.39
CA ASP A 67 3.77 3.08 -23.59
C ASP A 67 3.33 2.01 -24.59
N ARG A 68 4.26 1.20 -25.10
CA ARG A 68 4.09 0.28 -26.24
C ARG A 68 2.84 -0.60 -26.13
N TYR A 69 2.52 -1.08 -24.94
CA TYR A 69 1.40 -1.98 -24.71
C TYR A 69 0.17 -1.30 -24.11
N THR A 70 0.24 0.00 -23.80
CA THR A 70 -0.84 0.73 -23.11
C THR A 70 -2.14 0.71 -23.92
N ASP A 71 -2.06 0.95 -25.23
CA ASP A 71 -3.25 0.89 -26.10
C ASP A 71 -3.88 -0.51 -26.11
N GLY A 72 -3.07 -1.56 -26.24
CA GLY A 72 -3.56 -2.94 -26.21
C GLY A 72 -4.14 -3.35 -24.85
N ILE A 73 -3.59 -2.81 -23.75
CA ILE A 73 -4.16 -2.97 -22.41
C ILE A 73 -5.54 -2.32 -22.36
N LEU A 74 -5.68 -1.08 -22.81
CA LEU A 74 -6.95 -0.36 -22.81
C LEU A 74 -8.00 -1.07 -23.67
N ASP A 75 -7.62 -1.53 -24.87
CA ASP A 75 -8.50 -2.31 -25.75
C ASP A 75 -8.95 -3.62 -25.10
N THR A 76 -8.04 -4.29 -24.38
CA THR A 76 -8.37 -5.50 -23.61
C THR A 76 -9.35 -5.18 -22.49
N LEU A 77 -9.08 -4.15 -21.69
CA LEU A 77 -9.96 -3.75 -20.58
C LEU A 77 -11.36 -3.39 -21.09
N ASP A 78 -11.48 -2.65 -22.20
CA ASP A 78 -12.76 -2.33 -22.82
C ASP A 78 -13.48 -3.59 -23.36
N LYS A 79 -12.76 -4.51 -23.99
CA LYS A 79 -13.32 -5.79 -24.49
C LYS A 79 -14.00 -6.59 -23.37
N TYR A 80 -13.41 -6.60 -22.17
CA TYR A 80 -13.96 -7.33 -21.02
C TYR A 80 -14.85 -6.46 -20.11
N ASN A 81 -15.13 -5.21 -20.50
CA ASN A 81 -15.90 -4.24 -19.73
C ASN A 81 -15.35 -4.02 -18.31
N VAL A 82 -14.03 -3.84 -18.20
CA VAL A 82 -13.30 -3.64 -16.95
C VAL A 82 -12.75 -2.22 -16.90
N LYS A 83 -12.89 -1.57 -15.73
CA LYS A 83 -12.14 -0.35 -15.40
C LYS A 83 -11.07 -0.67 -14.35
N SER A 84 -10.00 0.12 -14.35
CA SER A 84 -8.72 -0.18 -13.69
C SER A 84 -8.10 1.12 -13.20
N THR A 85 -7.04 1.01 -12.40
CA THR A 85 -6.26 2.17 -11.94
C THR A 85 -4.87 2.20 -12.55
N PHE A 86 -4.44 3.35 -13.06
CA PHE A 86 -3.09 3.56 -13.60
C PHE A 86 -2.35 4.58 -12.73
N PHE A 87 -1.24 4.18 -12.10
CA PHE A 87 -0.38 5.08 -11.34
C PHE A 87 0.73 5.61 -12.25
N LEU A 88 0.71 6.91 -12.52
CA LEU A 88 1.56 7.53 -13.54
C LEU A 88 2.69 8.32 -12.90
N VAL A 89 3.93 8.08 -13.38
CA VAL A 89 5.08 8.90 -12.98
C VAL A 89 5.07 10.22 -13.73
N GLY A 90 5.45 11.33 -13.08
CA GLY A 90 5.42 12.67 -13.66
C GLY A 90 6.21 12.82 -14.97
N PHE A 91 7.36 12.15 -15.14
CA PHE A 91 8.07 12.16 -16.43
C PHE A 91 7.39 11.30 -17.51
N TRP A 92 6.60 10.29 -17.13
CA TRP A 92 5.81 9.49 -18.05
C TRP A 92 4.63 10.31 -18.58
N VAL A 93 3.99 11.07 -17.68
CA VAL A 93 2.93 12.03 -18.03
C VAL A 93 3.41 13.08 -19.04
N ASP A 94 4.62 13.61 -18.86
CA ASP A 94 5.22 14.57 -19.82
C ASP A 94 5.46 13.94 -21.20
N ARG A 95 5.86 12.66 -21.23
CA ARG A 95 6.23 11.97 -22.46
C ARG A 95 5.03 11.46 -23.25
N TYR A 96 3.97 11.05 -22.56
CA TYR A 96 2.80 10.41 -23.17
C TYR A 96 1.48 11.11 -22.77
N PRO A 97 1.35 12.43 -22.97
CA PRO A 97 0.17 13.18 -22.50
C PRO A 97 -1.13 12.70 -23.15
N ASP A 98 -1.08 12.22 -24.39
CA ASP A 98 -2.26 11.69 -25.08
C ASP A 98 -2.72 10.35 -24.50
N MET A 99 -1.79 9.51 -24.00
CA MET A 99 -2.17 8.31 -23.26
C MET A 99 -2.82 8.63 -21.92
N VAL A 100 -2.32 9.65 -21.21
CA VAL A 100 -2.94 10.11 -19.95
C VAL A 100 -4.41 10.51 -20.18
N LYS A 101 -4.66 11.30 -21.23
CA LYS A 101 -6.03 11.69 -21.62
C LYS A 101 -6.87 10.47 -21.97
N LYS A 102 -6.36 9.58 -22.82
CA LYS A 102 -7.07 8.36 -23.25
C LYS A 102 -7.45 7.46 -22.07
N ILE A 103 -6.54 7.26 -21.12
CA ILE A 103 -6.80 6.50 -19.88
C ILE A 103 -7.99 7.12 -19.11
N ASN A 104 -7.96 8.44 -18.89
CA ASN A 104 -9.03 9.14 -18.17
C ASN A 104 -10.36 9.17 -18.94
N GLU A 105 -10.34 9.44 -20.25
CA GLU A 105 -11.53 9.48 -21.11
C GLU A 105 -12.23 8.12 -21.20
N LYS A 106 -11.46 7.02 -21.14
CA LYS A 106 -12.00 5.67 -21.03
C LYS A 106 -12.53 5.32 -19.64
N GLY A 107 -12.47 6.23 -18.67
CA GLY A 107 -13.06 6.06 -17.34
C GLY A 107 -12.21 5.22 -16.38
N HIS A 108 -10.92 5.04 -16.66
CA HIS A 108 -9.99 4.45 -15.69
C HIS A 108 -9.57 5.50 -14.65
N ASP A 109 -9.23 5.05 -13.44
CA ASP A 109 -8.60 5.94 -12.46
C ASP A 109 -7.19 6.32 -12.95
N VAL A 110 -6.85 7.59 -12.79
CA VAL A 110 -5.48 8.09 -12.93
C VAL A 110 -4.95 8.44 -11.54
N GLY A 111 -3.98 7.66 -11.07
CA GLY A 111 -3.28 7.83 -9.80
C GLY A 111 -1.88 8.45 -9.97
N ASN A 112 -1.33 8.91 -8.86
CA ASN A 112 -0.01 9.53 -8.77
C ASN A 112 1.07 8.49 -8.43
N HIS A 113 2.19 8.48 -9.14
CA HIS A 113 3.34 7.60 -8.87
C HIS A 113 4.66 8.36 -8.66
N SER A 114 4.57 9.55 -8.04
CA SER A 114 5.67 10.51 -7.90
C SER A 114 6.12 11.13 -9.24
N SER A 115 6.94 12.18 -9.18
CA SER A 115 7.41 12.94 -10.35
C SER A 115 8.61 12.28 -11.01
N THR A 116 9.58 11.85 -10.20
CA THR A 116 10.90 11.37 -10.63
C THR A 116 11.19 9.91 -10.28
N HIS A 117 10.22 9.21 -9.67
CA HIS A 117 10.33 7.82 -9.22
C HIS A 117 11.49 7.54 -8.22
N PRO A 118 11.70 8.38 -7.17
CA PRO A 118 12.75 8.15 -6.18
C PRO A 118 12.30 7.16 -5.08
N HIS A 119 13.24 6.75 -4.23
CA HIS A 119 12.91 6.15 -2.93
C HIS A 119 12.30 7.20 -2.01
N MET A 120 10.97 7.32 -2.04
CA MET A 120 10.22 8.39 -1.35
C MET A 120 10.41 8.39 0.17
N SER A 121 10.73 7.24 0.79
CA SER A 121 10.97 7.16 2.24
C SER A 121 12.25 7.90 2.68
N LYS A 122 13.16 8.20 1.75
CA LYS A 122 14.43 8.89 2.01
C LYS A 122 14.34 10.41 1.85
N LEU A 123 13.18 10.93 1.46
CA LEU A 123 12.96 12.33 1.18
C LEU A 123 12.47 13.10 2.42
N SER A 124 12.75 14.41 2.46
CA SER A 124 12.10 15.31 3.42
C SER A 124 10.63 15.49 3.08
N LYS A 125 9.84 15.97 4.04
CA LYS A 125 8.42 16.30 3.84
C LYS A 125 8.22 17.24 2.64
N GLU A 126 9.04 18.28 2.53
CA GLU A 126 8.97 19.27 1.44
C GLU A 126 9.27 18.65 0.07
N GLN A 127 10.25 17.73 0.03
CA GLN A 127 10.58 16.98 -1.19
C GLN A 127 9.45 16.04 -1.60
N ILE A 128 8.80 15.37 -0.63
CA ILE A 128 7.63 14.53 -0.86
C ILE A 128 6.47 15.35 -1.43
N VAL A 129 6.14 16.50 -0.80
CA VAL A 129 5.11 17.42 -1.29
C VAL A 129 5.39 17.85 -2.73
N LYS A 130 6.66 18.17 -3.04
CA LYS A 130 7.06 18.56 -4.39
C LYS A 130 6.84 17.43 -5.41
N GLU A 131 7.25 16.20 -5.10
CA GLU A 131 7.07 15.02 -5.96
C GLU A 131 5.58 14.74 -6.23
N LEU A 132 4.74 14.85 -5.19
CA LEU A 132 3.30 14.63 -5.29
C LEU A 132 2.61 15.74 -6.10
N ASN A 133 2.89 17.02 -5.78
CA ASN A 133 2.22 18.15 -6.42
C ASN A 133 2.56 18.28 -7.90
N GLN A 134 3.84 18.12 -8.27
CA GLN A 134 4.25 18.22 -9.68
C GLN A 134 3.50 17.22 -10.55
N THR A 135 3.37 15.98 -10.10
CA THR A 135 2.66 14.93 -10.84
C THR A 135 1.16 15.17 -10.84
N GLY A 136 0.60 15.56 -9.69
CA GLY A 136 -0.83 15.88 -9.55
C GLY A 136 -1.27 17.03 -10.45
N GLU A 137 -0.47 18.10 -10.55
CA GLU A 137 -0.73 19.24 -11.43
C GLU A 137 -0.69 18.85 -12.90
N LYS A 138 0.31 18.05 -13.32
CA LYS A 138 0.39 17.54 -14.70
C LYS A 138 -0.84 16.70 -15.07
N ILE A 139 -1.25 15.78 -14.19
CA ILE A 139 -2.45 14.97 -14.40
C ILE A 139 -3.70 15.86 -14.47
N TYR A 140 -3.84 16.82 -13.56
CA TYR A 140 -4.99 17.74 -13.55
C TYR A 140 -5.06 18.58 -14.84
N ASN A 141 -3.94 19.11 -15.31
CA ASN A 141 -3.89 19.92 -16.53
C ASN A 141 -4.31 19.15 -17.79
N LEU A 142 -4.11 17.83 -17.81
CA LEU A 142 -4.49 16.99 -18.94
C LEU A 142 -5.91 16.42 -18.84
N THR A 143 -6.38 16.16 -17.62
CA THR A 143 -7.62 15.39 -17.38
C THR A 143 -8.76 16.20 -16.78
N GLY A 144 -8.48 17.39 -16.25
CA GLY A 144 -9.40 18.20 -15.45
C GLY A 144 -9.69 17.61 -14.06
N LYS A 145 -9.03 16.51 -13.67
CA LYS A 145 -9.26 15.81 -12.40
C LYS A 145 -7.97 15.71 -11.59
N LYS A 146 -8.02 16.11 -10.32
CA LYS A 146 -6.89 15.91 -9.41
C LYS A 146 -6.84 14.44 -8.97
N PRO A 147 -5.71 13.75 -9.09
CA PRO A 147 -5.57 12.41 -8.54
C PRO A 147 -5.63 12.48 -7.01
N TYR A 148 -6.24 11.46 -6.39
CA TYR A 148 -6.30 11.30 -4.93
C TYR A 148 -5.83 9.91 -4.48
N LEU A 149 -5.38 9.07 -5.43
CA LEU A 149 -4.69 7.81 -5.15
C LEU A 149 -3.21 8.02 -5.43
N PHE A 150 -2.36 7.60 -4.49
CA PHE A 150 -0.90 7.65 -4.63
C PHE A 150 -0.31 6.28 -4.33
N ARG A 151 0.59 5.80 -5.20
CA ARG A 151 1.40 4.61 -4.93
C ARG A 151 2.88 5.02 -4.83
N PRO A 152 3.59 4.71 -3.73
CA PRO A 152 5.02 4.98 -3.65
C PRO A 152 5.82 4.12 -4.64
N PRO A 153 6.77 4.69 -5.38
CA PRO A 153 7.76 3.94 -6.16
C PRO A 153 8.40 2.82 -5.33
N PHE A 154 8.62 1.65 -5.97
CA PHE A 154 9.23 0.46 -5.36
C PHE A 154 8.47 -0.12 -4.16
N GLY A 155 7.27 0.39 -3.86
CA GLY A 155 6.57 0.10 -2.61
C GLY A 155 7.32 0.61 -1.37
N ASP A 156 8.21 1.59 -1.50
CA ASP A 156 9.05 2.14 -0.43
C ASP A 156 8.33 3.27 0.32
N TYR A 157 8.15 3.12 1.64
CA TYR A 157 7.46 4.11 2.46
C TYR A 157 7.91 4.12 3.92
N ASN A 158 7.62 5.23 4.60
CA ASN A 158 7.71 5.40 6.04
C ASN A 158 6.52 6.24 6.53
N ASN A 159 6.44 6.49 7.85
CA ASN A 159 5.36 7.29 8.44
C ASN A 159 5.30 8.70 7.86
N THR A 160 6.46 9.37 7.71
CA THR A 160 6.55 10.72 7.13
C THR A 160 5.91 10.78 5.75
N LEU A 161 6.15 9.79 4.89
CA LEU A 161 5.54 9.72 3.56
C LEU A 161 4.04 9.53 3.63
N ILE A 162 3.55 8.59 4.45
CA ILE A 162 2.11 8.32 4.55
C ILE A 162 1.35 9.54 5.10
N GLU A 163 1.88 10.18 6.15
CA GLU A 163 1.30 11.39 6.73
C GLU A 163 1.29 12.54 5.71
N THR A 164 2.42 12.77 5.04
CA THR A 164 2.53 13.85 4.05
C THR A 164 1.60 13.61 2.85
N ALA A 165 1.49 12.37 2.36
CA ALA A 165 0.56 12.02 1.30
C ALA A 165 -0.89 12.28 1.72
N LYS A 166 -1.26 11.89 2.95
CA LYS A 166 -2.59 12.16 3.52
C LYS A 166 -2.89 13.66 3.63
N GLU A 167 -1.93 14.45 4.12
CA GLU A 167 -2.05 15.92 4.18
C GLU A 167 -2.22 16.55 2.78
N CYS A 168 -1.59 15.95 1.76
CA CYS A 168 -1.77 16.36 0.36
C CYS A 168 -3.08 15.84 -0.27
N GLY A 169 -3.94 15.17 0.50
CA GLY A 169 -5.23 14.66 0.03
C GLY A 169 -5.18 13.32 -0.70
N TYR A 170 -4.10 12.54 -0.52
CA TYR A 170 -3.95 11.23 -1.14
C TYR A 170 -4.25 10.09 -0.17
N TYR A 171 -4.87 9.03 -0.69
CA TYR A 171 -4.81 7.70 -0.11
C TYR A 171 -3.57 6.99 -0.64
N THR A 172 -2.72 6.52 0.28
CA THR A 172 -1.52 5.74 -0.09
C THR A 172 -1.90 4.29 -0.31
N ILE A 173 -1.65 3.79 -1.52
CA ILE A 173 -2.06 2.49 -2.03
C ILE A 173 -0.83 1.61 -2.30
N GLN A 174 -0.93 0.34 -1.91
CA GLN A 174 0.01 -0.74 -2.25
C GLN A 174 -0.73 -1.85 -3.02
N TRP A 175 -0.31 -3.10 -2.85
CA TRP A 175 -0.90 -4.29 -3.43
C TRP A 175 -0.64 -5.48 -2.51
N ASP A 176 -1.63 -6.35 -2.30
CA ASP A 176 -1.45 -7.63 -1.63
C ASP A 176 -1.05 -8.75 -2.61
N VAL A 177 -1.33 -8.56 -3.91
CA VAL A 177 -1.00 -9.52 -4.96
C VAL A 177 -0.08 -8.90 -6.02
N ASP A 178 1.20 -9.29 -6.00
CA ASP A 178 2.19 -8.89 -7.01
C ASP A 178 2.21 -9.90 -8.17
N SER A 179 2.10 -9.42 -9.40
CA SER A 179 2.22 -10.26 -10.61
C SER A 179 3.64 -10.73 -10.90
N LEU A 180 4.65 -9.96 -10.47
CA LEU A 180 6.04 -10.09 -10.90
C LEU A 180 6.24 -10.07 -12.42
N ASP A 181 5.35 -9.41 -13.15
CA ASP A 181 5.38 -9.31 -14.63
C ASP A 181 6.67 -8.66 -15.17
N TRP A 182 7.26 -7.74 -14.41
CA TRP A 182 8.55 -7.11 -14.67
C TRP A 182 9.73 -8.11 -14.69
N LYS A 183 9.57 -9.32 -14.14
CA LYS A 183 10.59 -10.39 -14.21
C LYS A 183 10.54 -11.17 -15.52
N GLU A 184 9.56 -10.93 -16.39
CA GLU A 184 9.40 -11.60 -17.68
C GLU A 184 9.41 -13.14 -17.61
N LEU A 185 8.77 -13.71 -16.58
CA LEU A 185 8.74 -15.17 -16.36
C LEU A 185 7.85 -15.93 -17.35
N GLY A 186 7.13 -15.22 -18.24
CA GLY A 186 6.18 -15.77 -19.19
C GLY A 186 4.72 -15.56 -18.75
N VAL A 187 3.79 -16.06 -19.57
CA VAL A 187 2.34 -15.84 -19.43
C VAL A 187 1.76 -16.63 -18.24
N GLU A 188 1.88 -17.97 -18.28
CA GLU A 188 1.27 -18.86 -17.28
C GLU A 188 1.71 -18.56 -15.84
N PRO A 189 3.00 -18.28 -15.54
CA PRO A 189 3.40 -17.95 -14.17
C PRO A 189 2.70 -16.72 -13.60
N VAL A 190 2.39 -15.72 -14.44
CA VAL A 190 1.61 -14.54 -14.04
C VAL A 190 0.16 -14.93 -13.80
N VAL A 191 -0.48 -15.60 -14.76
CA VAL A 191 -1.88 -16.04 -14.66
C VAL A 191 -2.11 -16.89 -13.42
N ASP A 192 -1.27 -17.90 -13.20
CA ASP A 192 -1.36 -18.79 -12.04
C ASP A 192 -1.13 -18.06 -10.72
N ARG A 193 -0.18 -17.12 -10.68
CA ARG A 193 0.12 -16.36 -9.46
C ARG A 193 -1.06 -15.49 -9.08
N ILE A 194 -1.65 -14.77 -10.01
CA ILE A 194 -2.79 -13.90 -9.72
C ILE A 194 -3.97 -14.76 -9.26
N THR A 195 -4.36 -15.75 -10.07
CA THR A 195 -5.58 -16.52 -9.86
C THR A 195 -5.59 -17.36 -8.59
N ARG A 196 -4.41 -17.75 -8.08
CA ARG A 196 -4.28 -18.49 -6.81
C ARG A 196 -4.26 -17.60 -5.56
N ASN A 197 -3.84 -16.34 -5.68
CA ASN A 197 -3.58 -15.49 -4.51
C ASN A 197 -4.63 -14.41 -4.29
N VAL A 198 -5.42 -14.04 -5.30
CA VAL A 198 -6.50 -13.08 -5.12
C VAL A 198 -7.55 -13.56 -4.12
N LYS A 199 -8.07 -12.61 -3.34
CA LYS A 199 -9.21 -12.77 -2.44
C LYS A 199 -10.14 -11.58 -2.66
N ASN A 200 -11.32 -11.62 -2.03
CA ASN A 200 -12.21 -10.48 -2.01
C ASN A 200 -11.47 -9.26 -1.44
N GLY A 201 -11.50 -8.15 -2.17
CA GLY A 201 -10.81 -6.91 -1.79
C GLY A 201 -9.34 -6.83 -2.16
N SER A 202 -8.78 -7.82 -2.86
CA SER A 202 -7.37 -7.75 -3.29
C SER A 202 -7.12 -6.62 -4.29
N ILE A 203 -5.94 -6.02 -4.18
CA ILE A 203 -5.36 -5.05 -5.12
C ILE A 203 -4.16 -5.71 -5.79
N VAL A 204 -4.24 -5.83 -7.11
CA VAL A 204 -3.25 -6.50 -7.97
C VAL A 204 -2.33 -5.48 -8.64
N LEU A 205 -1.02 -5.72 -8.59
CA LEU A 205 -0.02 -4.92 -9.31
C LEU A 205 0.40 -5.56 -10.63
N PHE A 206 0.28 -4.79 -11.72
CA PHE A 206 0.95 -4.99 -13.01
C PHE A 206 1.72 -3.72 -13.41
N HIS A 207 2.45 -3.79 -14.52
CA HIS A 207 3.10 -2.66 -15.17
C HIS A 207 2.57 -2.47 -16.59
N ASN A 208 2.39 -1.22 -17.00
CA ASN A 208 1.76 -0.88 -18.31
C ASN A 208 2.58 -1.32 -19.53
N ASN A 209 3.85 -1.65 -19.33
CA ASN A 209 4.79 -1.97 -20.40
C ASN A 209 5.57 -3.27 -20.15
N ALA A 210 5.00 -4.18 -19.34
CA ALA A 210 5.53 -5.53 -19.16
C ALA A 210 5.43 -6.34 -20.46
N LYS A 211 6.48 -7.09 -20.79
CA LYS A 211 6.66 -7.76 -22.09
C LYS A 211 5.50 -8.65 -22.54
N TYR A 212 4.87 -9.35 -21.60
CA TYR A 212 3.82 -10.35 -21.88
C TYR A 212 2.40 -9.89 -21.50
N VAL A 213 2.22 -8.58 -21.24
CA VAL A 213 0.96 -8.07 -20.68
C VAL A 213 -0.24 -8.30 -21.58
N LEU A 214 -0.06 -8.21 -22.91
CA LEU A 214 -1.14 -8.42 -23.86
C LEU A 214 -1.57 -9.88 -23.96
N GLU A 215 -0.69 -10.82 -23.60
CA GLU A 215 -1.00 -12.24 -23.58
C GLU A 215 -1.61 -12.68 -22.25
N PHE A 216 -1.08 -12.23 -21.10
CA PHE A 216 -1.58 -12.69 -19.79
C PHE A 216 -2.83 -11.94 -19.32
N LEU A 217 -2.99 -10.66 -19.64
CA LEU A 217 -4.10 -9.85 -19.13
C LEU A 217 -5.48 -10.42 -19.51
N PRO A 218 -5.78 -10.80 -20.78
CA PRO A 218 -7.07 -11.40 -21.10
C PRO A 218 -7.33 -12.69 -20.32
N LEU A 219 -6.32 -13.56 -20.17
CA LEU A 219 -6.44 -14.81 -19.42
C LEU A 219 -6.71 -14.58 -17.93
N VAL A 220 -6.04 -13.60 -17.33
CA VAL A 220 -6.29 -13.19 -15.94
C VAL A 220 -7.73 -12.71 -15.78
N ILE A 221 -8.18 -11.78 -16.63
CA ILE A 221 -9.54 -11.22 -16.54
C ILE A 221 -10.58 -12.33 -16.69
N GLU A 222 -10.46 -13.18 -17.71
CA GLU A 222 -11.37 -14.30 -17.94
C GLU A 222 -11.44 -15.24 -16.74
N ARG A 223 -10.29 -15.58 -16.14
CA ARG A 223 -10.26 -16.50 -15.00
C ARG A 223 -10.88 -15.88 -13.75
N LEU A 224 -10.62 -14.60 -13.49
CA LEU A 224 -11.22 -13.88 -12.37
C LEU A 224 -12.74 -13.77 -12.53
N GLN A 225 -13.22 -13.30 -13.69
CA GLN A 225 -14.65 -13.19 -13.98
C GLN A 225 -15.34 -14.56 -13.93
N LYS A 226 -14.72 -15.62 -14.47
CA LYS A 226 -15.24 -17.01 -14.37
C LYS A 226 -15.35 -17.50 -12.92
N ASN A 227 -14.47 -17.05 -12.03
CA ASN A 227 -14.53 -17.35 -10.59
C ASN A 227 -15.54 -16.46 -9.83
N GLY A 228 -16.25 -15.59 -10.55
CA GLY A 228 -17.28 -14.70 -10.03
C GLY A 228 -16.74 -13.39 -9.46
N TYR A 229 -15.50 -13.01 -9.79
CA TYR A 229 -14.96 -11.72 -9.41
C TYR A 229 -15.41 -10.63 -10.38
N GLU A 230 -15.90 -9.52 -9.83
CA GLU A 230 -15.97 -8.24 -10.52
C GLU A 230 -14.62 -7.53 -10.40
N ILE A 231 -14.13 -6.97 -11.51
CA ILE A 231 -12.87 -6.23 -11.54
C ILE A 231 -13.20 -4.75 -11.64
N VAL A 232 -12.82 -4.00 -10.62
CA VAL A 232 -13.16 -2.58 -10.45
C VAL A 232 -11.90 -1.73 -10.28
N PRO A 233 -11.94 -0.43 -10.59
CA PRO A 233 -10.86 0.48 -10.25
C PRO A 233 -10.75 0.62 -8.72
N ILE A 234 -9.56 0.98 -8.23
CA ILE A 234 -9.28 1.08 -6.79
C ILE A 234 -10.22 2.11 -6.13
N SER A 235 -10.60 3.19 -6.83
CA SER A 235 -11.55 4.19 -6.32
C SER A 235 -12.92 3.64 -5.93
N GLU A 236 -13.33 2.50 -6.49
CA GLU A 236 -14.61 1.85 -6.23
C GLU A 236 -14.54 0.81 -5.11
N ILE A 237 -13.36 0.30 -4.78
CA ILE A 237 -13.20 -0.71 -3.73
C ILE A 237 -12.75 -0.13 -2.40
N ILE A 238 -11.99 0.97 -2.39
CA ILE A 238 -11.52 1.57 -1.14
C ILE A 238 -12.62 2.31 -0.38
N MET A 239 -12.55 2.26 0.94
CA MET A 239 -13.34 3.10 1.84
C MET A 239 -12.73 4.50 1.89
N LYS A 240 -13.55 5.54 1.78
CA LYS A 240 -13.08 6.94 1.82
C LYS A 240 -13.13 7.53 3.22
N ASP A 241 -14.08 7.07 4.03
CA ASP A 241 -14.34 7.54 5.39
C ASP A 241 -14.58 6.37 6.34
N ASN A 242 -14.46 6.61 7.65
CA ASN A 242 -14.81 5.66 8.71
C ASN A 242 -14.13 4.29 8.57
N PHE A 243 -12.83 4.30 8.26
CA PHE A 243 -12.02 3.08 8.18
C PHE A 243 -10.75 3.19 9.02
N TYR A 244 -10.17 2.04 9.32
CA TYR A 244 -8.80 1.91 9.80
C TYR A 244 -8.04 0.91 8.94
N ILE A 245 -6.72 0.90 9.03
CA ILE A 245 -5.86 -0.06 8.33
C ILE A 245 -5.26 -0.97 9.39
N ASP A 246 -5.46 -2.28 9.28
CA ASP A 246 -4.90 -3.23 10.23
C ASP A 246 -3.40 -3.49 9.99
N HIS A 247 -2.78 -4.29 10.86
CA HIS A 247 -1.35 -4.60 10.79
C HIS A 247 -0.92 -5.33 9.50
N THR A 248 -1.86 -5.86 8.70
CA THR A 248 -1.60 -6.51 7.41
C THR A 248 -1.75 -5.54 6.23
N GLY A 249 -2.18 -4.31 6.47
CA GLY A 249 -2.51 -3.34 5.42
C GLY A 249 -3.92 -3.49 4.88
N LYS A 250 -4.78 -4.32 5.50
CA LYS A 250 -6.18 -4.46 5.09
C LYS A 250 -6.98 -3.29 5.62
N GLN A 251 -7.66 -2.58 4.72
CA GLN A 251 -8.58 -1.51 5.06
C GLN A 251 -9.90 -2.10 5.58
N LYS A 252 -10.32 -1.68 6.78
CA LYS A 252 -11.51 -2.19 7.47
C LYS A 252 -12.40 -1.06 7.94
N LYS A 253 -13.71 -1.31 7.97
CA LYS A 253 -14.67 -0.35 8.50
C LYS A 253 -14.50 -0.21 10.01
N ILE A 254 -14.63 1.02 10.50
CA ILE A 254 -14.80 1.27 11.93
C ILE A 254 -16.28 1.01 12.24
N ASP A 255 -16.57 -0.13 12.89
CA ASP A 255 -17.92 -0.38 13.40
C ASP A 255 -18.20 0.58 14.55
N GLY A 256 -19.29 1.34 14.46
CA GLY A 256 -19.71 2.34 15.46
C GLY A 256 -20.20 1.77 16.79
N SER A 257 -19.65 0.64 17.25
CA SER A 257 -20.09 -0.04 18.47
C SER A 257 -18.98 -0.09 19.52
N LYS A 258 -18.50 1.08 19.96
CA LYS A 258 -17.84 1.27 21.26
C LYS A 258 -18.04 2.71 21.74
N ASP A 259 -19.25 2.98 22.24
CA ASP A 259 -19.48 3.95 23.33
C ASP A 259 -19.87 3.15 24.58
#